data_AF-A0A534M1H0-F1
#
_entry.id   AF-A0A534M1H0-F1
#
_cell.length_a   1.000
_cell.length_b   1.000
_cell.length_c   1.000
_cell.angle_alpha   90.00
_cell.angle_beta   90.00
_cell.angle_gamma   90.00
#
_symmetry.space_group_name_H-M   'P 1'
#
loop_
_entity.id
_entity.type
_entity.pdbx_description
1 polymer ?
#
loop_
_entity_poly.entity_id
_entity_poly.type
_entity_poly.pdbx_seq_one_letter_code
_entity_poly.pdbx_strand_id
1 'polypeptide(L)'
;GVVEGYYTIHSELATMPKNLGKGIQEMDFIVAFPPAFRQTVETLVRLGLARRDEIVLEGTKVRPYDVTSTVIDNLPKPKEPELDVDIQRCVLIGEKDGNALTLRYEAVTWPHKKWNVGGGVVDTGVPPSIAAQWMVKGQTRGPGVVPPEIAFEPMAYFRELSARGRGIRVAEIAEETRTLN
;
A
#
# COMPACT_ATOMS: atom_id res chain seq x y z
N GLY A 1 -9.68 -8.98 -10.21
CA GLY A 1 -11.11 -8.81 -10.51
C GLY A 1 -11.54 -7.39 -10.17
N VAL A 2 -12.81 -7.06 -10.30
CA VAL A 2 -13.36 -5.79 -9.79
C VAL A 2 -13.45 -5.90 -8.27
N VAL A 3 -12.94 -4.89 -7.56
CA VAL A 3 -12.99 -4.80 -6.10
C VAL A 3 -13.45 -3.39 -5.72
N GLU A 4 -14.20 -3.27 -4.63
CA GLU A 4 -14.58 -1.98 -4.07
C GLU A 4 -13.39 -1.36 -3.34
N GLY A 5 -13.08 -0.10 -3.63
CA GLY A 5 -11.95 0.63 -3.05
C GLY A 5 -12.42 1.81 -2.19
N TYR A 6 -11.62 2.15 -1.18
CA TYR A 6 -11.87 3.26 -0.25
C TYR A 6 -10.69 4.22 -0.26
N TYR A 7 -10.98 5.52 -0.39
CA TYR A 7 -9.97 6.56 -0.23
C TYR A 7 -9.43 6.57 1.20
N THR A 8 -8.12 6.62 1.34
CA THR A 8 -7.45 6.75 2.63
C THR A 8 -6.23 7.65 2.52
N ILE A 9 -5.84 8.24 3.65
CA ILE A 9 -4.55 8.93 3.73
C ILE A 9 -3.41 7.92 3.58
N HIS A 10 -2.37 8.32 2.87
CA HIS A 10 -1.11 7.56 2.78
C HIS A 10 0.08 8.51 2.60
N SER A 11 1.26 8.03 2.97
CA SER A 11 2.43 8.91 3.18
C SER A 11 2.99 9.54 1.89
N GLU A 12 2.90 8.86 0.76
CA GLU A 12 3.48 9.31 -0.52
C GLU A 12 2.72 10.51 -1.09
N LEU A 13 1.44 10.68 -0.71
CA LEU A 13 0.63 11.85 -1.07
C LEU A 13 1.26 13.16 -0.57
N ALA A 14 2.10 13.10 0.47
CA ALA A 14 2.78 14.28 1.01
C ALA A 14 3.97 14.75 0.16
N THR A 15 4.58 13.86 -0.62
CA THR A 15 5.87 14.11 -1.31
C THR A 15 5.78 13.98 -2.82
N MET A 16 5.14 12.93 -3.34
CA MET A 16 5.12 12.63 -4.78
C MET A 16 4.54 13.75 -5.65
N PRO A 17 3.41 14.41 -5.32
CA PRO A 17 2.87 15.48 -6.15
C PRO A 17 3.87 16.63 -6.37
N LYS A 18 4.72 16.90 -5.38
CA LYS A 18 5.75 17.95 -5.42
C LYS A 18 7.02 17.51 -6.13
N ASN A 19 7.40 16.24 -5.95
CA ASN A 19 8.71 15.74 -6.37
C ASN A 19 8.75 15.21 -7.80
N LEU A 20 7.62 14.77 -8.36
CA LEU A 20 7.59 14.20 -9.70
C LEU A 20 7.81 15.24 -10.82
N GLY A 21 7.56 16.53 -10.55
CA GLY A 21 7.81 17.60 -11.52
C GLY A 21 6.95 17.49 -12.81
N LYS A 22 5.80 16.81 -12.74
CA LYS A 22 4.88 16.58 -13.88
C LYS A 22 3.60 17.38 -13.82
N GLY A 23 3.50 18.36 -12.91
CA GLY A 23 2.30 19.18 -12.77
C GLY A 23 1.07 18.38 -12.32
N ILE A 24 1.26 17.42 -11.40
CA ILE A 24 0.20 16.59 -10.84
C ILE A 24 -0.92 17.49 -10.28
N GLN A 25 -2.14 17.32 -10.81
CA GLN A 25 -3.32 18.08 -10.39
C GLN A 25 -4.06 17.40 -9.23
N GLU A 26 -4.12 16.07 -9.28
CA GLU A 26 -4.82 15.21 -8.33
C GLU A 26 -4.02 13.93 -8.12
N MET A 27 -4.01 13.43 -6.89
CA MET A 27 -3.38 12.17 -6.54
C MET A 27 -4.11 11.57 -5.34
N ASP A 28 -4.61 10.35 -5.52
CA ASP A 28 -5.34 9.62 -4.50
C ASP A 28 -4.64 8.32 -4.13
N PHE A 29 -4.95 7.84 -2.93
CA PHE A 29 -4.59 6.51 -2.49
C PHE A 29 -5.84 5.74 -2.09
N ILE A 30 -6.04 4.57 -2.71
CA ILE A 30 -7.23 3.75 -2.58
C ILE A 30 -6.83 2.36 -2.11
N VAL A 31 -7.49 1.86 -1.07
CA VAL A 31 -7.32 0.48 -0.57
C VAL A 31 -8.60 -0.29 -0.76
N ALA A 32 -8.49 -1.55 -1.18
CA ALA A 32 -9.60 -2.47 -1.26
C ALA A 32 -9.56 -3.45 -0.08
N PHE A 33 -10.73 -3.72 0.50
CA PHE A 33 -10.88 -4.72 1.57
C PHE A 33 -11.93 -5.77 1.17
N PRO A 34 -11.78 -7.04 1.60
CA PRO A 34 -12.84 -8.03 1.42
C PRO A 34 -14.18 -7.54 2.02
N PRO A 35 -15.32 -7.72 1.33
CA PRO A 35 -16.61 -7.23 1.82
C PRO A 35 -16.97 -7.70 3.24
N ALA A 36 -16.64 -8.96 3.57
CA ALA A 36 -16.88 -9.51 4.91
C ALA A 36 -16.07 -8.80 6.01
N PHE A 37 -14.82 -8.44 5.73
CA PHE A 37 -13.99 -7.66 6.65
C PHE A 37 -14.61 -6.27 6.87
N ARG A 38 -14.96 -5.58 5.77
CA ARG A 38 -15.59 -4.26 5.81
C ARG A 38 -16.90 -4.26 6.61
N GLN A 39 -17.78 -5.24 6.36
CA GLN A 39 -19.04 -5.38 7.10
C GLN A 39 -18.82 -5.60 8.60
N THR A 40 -17.80 -6.37 8.96
CA THR A 40 -17.42 -6.60 10.37
C THR A 40 -16.96 -5.31 11.03
N VAL A 41 -16.02 -4.58 10.39
CA VAL A 41 -15.54 -3.30 10.91
C VAL A 41 -16.67 -2.27 11.02
N GLU A 42 -17.53 -2.17 10.01
CA GLU A 42 -18.66 -1.25 10.04
C GLU A 42 -19.62 -1.56 11.21
N THR A 43 -19.84 -2.85 11.50
CA THR A 43 -20.66 -3.25 12.65
C THR A 43 -20.05 -2.76 13.96
N LEU A 44 -18.74 -2.95 14.16
CA LEU A 44 -18.04 -2.45 15.36
C LEU A 44 -18.17 -0.93 15.50
N VAL A 45 -18.05 -0.19 14.40
CA VAL A 45 -18.21 1.28 14.39
C VAL A 45 -19.65 1.68 14.72
N ARG A 46 -20.65 1.07 14.07
CA ARG A 46 -22.08 1.40 14.27
C ARG A 46 -22.56 1.11 15.69
N LEU A 47 -21.99 0.10 16.34
CA LEU A 47 -22.28 -0.24 17.75
C LEU A 47 -21.51 0.65 18.75
N GLY A 48 -20.69 1.59 18.29
CA GLY A 48 -19.90 2.47 19.14
C GLY A 48 -18.67 1.83 19.77
N LEU A 49 -18.30 0.61 19.36
CA LEU A 49 -17.16 -0.14 19.91
C LEU A 49 -15.81 0.44 19.45
N ALA A 50 -15.80 1.23 18.38
CA ALA A 50 -14.62 1.95 17.90
C ALA A 50 -14.46 3.37 18.52
N ARG A 51 -15.36 3.79 19.43
CA ARG A 51 -15.30 5.13 20.04
C ARG A 51 -14.09 5.29 20.95
N ARG A 52 -13.45 6.46 20.89
CA ARG A 52 -12.26 6.82 21.67
C ARG A 52 -12.53 7.77 22.82
N ASP A 53 -13.75 8.26 22.97
CA ASP A 53 -14.15 9.05 24.12
C ASP A 53 -14.48 8.15 25.32
N GLU A 54 -14.31 8.69 26.53
CA GLU A 54 -14.52 7.95 27.77
C GLU A 54 -16.01 7.76 28.07
N ILE A 55 -16.37 6.55 28.52
CA ILE A 55 -17.67 6.25 29.15
C ILE A 55 -17.45 5.80 30.59
N VAL A 56 -18.48 5.91 31.43
CA VAL A 56 -18.48 5.38 32.80
C VAL A 56 -19.25 4.06 32.82
N LEU A 57 -18.56 2.98 33.15
CA LEU A 57 -19.12 1.63 33.34
C LEU A 57 -18.93 1.26 34.81
N GLU A 58 -20.02 1.15 35.57
CA GLU A 58 -19.99 0.79 37.00
C GLU A 58 -19.01 1.63 37.83
N GLY A 59 -18.96 2.94 37.57
CA GLY A 59 -18.06 3.88 38.25
C GLY A 59 -16.61 3.89 37.71
N THR A 60 -16.28 3.02 36.77
CA THR A 60 -14.95 2.98 36.12
C THR A 60 -15.00 3.67 34.78
N LYS A 61 -14.02 4.55 34.51
CA LYS A 61 -13.85 5.17 33.20
C LYS A 61 -13.18 4.20 32.23
N VAL A 62 -13.77 4.01 31.06
CA VAL A 62 -13.22 3.15 30.00
C VAL A 62 -13.40 3.80 28.63
N ARG A 63 -12.53 3.51 27.68
CA ARG A 63 -12.73 3.83 26.26
C ARG A 63 -13.19 2.56 25.53
N PRO A 64 -14.35 2.54 24.85
CA PRO A 64 -14.83 1.37 24.13
C PRO A 64 -13.79 0.77 23.16
N TYR A 65 -13.03 1.63 22.48
CA TYR A 65 -11.94 1.23 21.58
C TYR A 65 -10.86 0.41 22.30
N ASP A 66 -10.42 0.84 23.48
CA ASP A 66 -9.35 0.14 24.22
C ASP A 66 -9.81 -1.25 24.66
N VAL A 67 -11.04 -1.35 25.16
CA VAL A 67 -11.61 -2.64 25.56
C VAL A 67 -11.74 -3.56 24.35
N THR A 68 -12.33 -3.07 23.26
CA THR A 68 -12.56 -3.85 22.05
C THR A 68 -11.25 -4.32 21.40
N SER A 69 -10.29 -3.42 21.23
CA SER A 69 -8.96 -3.75 20.68
C SER A 69 -8.21 -4.75 21.55
N THR A 70 -8.22 -4.57 22.88
CA THR A 70 -7.60 -5.51 23.81
C THR A 70 -8.22 -6.91 23.70
N VAL A 71 -9.55 -7.02 23.61
CA VAL A 71 -10.23 -8.31 23.45
C VAL A 71 -9.85 -8.97 22.12
N ILE A 72 -9.80 -8.21 21.02
CA ILE A 72 -9.37 -8.71 19.71
C ILE A 72 -7.90 -9.15 19.74
N ASP A 73 -7.03 -8.38 20.39
CA ASP A 73 -5.61 -8.69 20.49
C ASP A 73 -5.34 -9.97 21.28
N ASN A 74 -6.18 -10.28 22.26
CA ASN A 74 -6.11 -11.49 23.06
C ASN A 74 -6.71 -12.74 22.37
N LEU A 75 -7.31 -12.60 21.18
CA LEU A 75 -7.78 -13.76 20.43
C LEU A 75 -6.60 -14.67 20.03
N PRO A 76 -6.80 -15.99 19.97
CA PRO A 76 -5.78 -16.91 19.47
C PRO A 76 -5.28 -16.47 18.10
N LYS A 77 -3.96 -16.28 17.98
CA LYS A 77 -3.37 -15.93 16.69
C LYS A 77 -3.33 -17.16 15.78
N PRO A 78 -3.55 -17.00 14.47
CA PRO A 78 -3.36 -18.09 13.52
C PRO A 78 -1.97 -18.72 13.67
N LYS A 79 -1.91 -20.06 13.66
CA LYS A 79 -0.64 -20.80 13.71
C LYS A 79 0.12 -20.72 12.39
N GLU A 80 -0.62 -20.69 11.30
CA GLU A 80 -0.09 -20.53 9.95
C GLU A 80 -0.39 -19.14 9.42
N PRO A 81 0.54 -18.53 8.67
CA PRO A 81 0.31 -17.24 8.04
C PRO A 81 -0.68 -17.38 6.90
N GLU A 82 -1.42 -16.30 6.63
CA GLU A 82 -2.21 -16.18 5.42
C GLU A 82 -1.26 -16.07 4.22
N LEU A 83 -1.47 -16.92 3.20
CA LEU A 83 -0.68 -16.92 1.97
C LEU A 83 -1.46 -16.19 0.87
N ASP A 84 -1.59 -14.87 1.05
CA ASP A 84 -2.27 -13.97 0.14
C ASP A 84 -1.41 -13.57 -1.07
N VAL A 85 -2.06 -13.03 -2.09
CA VAL A 85 -1.42 -12.30 -3.19
C VAL A 85 -1.78 -10.84 -3.02
N ASP A 86 -0.76 -9.98 -2.99
CA ASP A 86 -0.97 -8.54 -2.91
C ASP A 86 -0.72 -7.87 -4.27
N ILE A 87 -1.49 -6.82 -4.56
CA ILE A 87 -1.42 -6.09 -5.83
C ILE A 87 -1.44 -4.60 -5.55
N GLN A 88 -0.31 -3.94 -5.83
CA GLN A 88 -0.20 -2.49 -5.84
C GLN A 88 -0.38 -1.99 -7.26
N ARG A 89 -1.32 -1.07 -7.47
CA ARG A 89 -1.64 -0.51 -8.78
C ARG A 89 -1.47 1.01 -8.76
N CYS A 90 -0.74 1.54 -9.73
CA CYS A 90 -0.69 2.97 -10.04
C CYS A 90 -1.38 3.21 -11.38
N VAL A 91 -2.36 4.11 -11.42
CA VAL A 91 -3.01 4.57 -12.65
C VAL A 91 -2.65 6.02 -12.86
N LEU A 92 -2.06 6.34 -14.01
CA LEU A 92 -1.66 7.68 -14.40
C LEU A 92 -2.54 8.10 -15.56
N ILE A 93 -3.24 9.22 -15.39
CA ILE A 93 -4.10 9.81 -16.42
C ILE A 93 -3.49 11.14 -16.78
N GLY A 94 -3.23 11.36 -18.07
CA GLY A 94 -2.63 12.61 -18.53
C GLY A 94 -2.49 12.67 -20.03
N GLU A 95 -1.45 13.38 -20.47
CA GLU A 95 -1.16 13.63 -21.87
C GLU A 95 0.28 13.22 -22.22
N LYS A 96 0.47 12.68 -23.42
CA LYS A 96 1.78 12.45 -24.02
C LYS A 96 1.75 12.87 -25.49
N ASP A 97 2.69 13.71 -25.89
CA ASP A 97 2.82 14.20 -27.27
C ASP A 97 1.51 14.80 -27.83
N GLY A 98 0.76 15.55 -27.01
CA GLY A 98 -0.52 16.16 -27.41
C GLY A 98 -1.75 15.26 -27.29
N ASN A 99 -1.58 13.98 -26.90
CA ASN A 99 -2.67 12.99 -26.88
C ASN A 99 -2.96 12.51 -25.46
N ALA A 100 -4.26 12.35 -25.15
CA ALA A 100 -4.69 11.74 -23.91
C ALA A 100 -4.19 10.29 -23.79
N LEU A 101 -3.66 9.94 -22.62
CA LEU A 101 -3.06 8.64 -22.34
C LEU A 101 -3.37 8.23 -20.90
N THR A 102 -3.77 6.97 -20.74
CA THR A 102 -3.84 6.32 -19.43
C THR A 102 -2.78 5.22 -19.36
N LEU A 103 -1.90 5.31 -18.37
CA LEU A 103 -0.93 4.26 -18.06
C LEU A 103 -1.34 3.57 -16.76
N ARG A 104 -1.15 2.25 -16.71
CA ARG A 104 -1.37 1.45 -15.52
C ARG A 104 -0.12 0.62 -15.23
N TYR A 105 0.40 0.75 -14.02
CA TYR A 105 1.48 -0.07 -13.51
C TYR A 105 0.96 -0.95 -12.40
N GLU A 106 1.40 -2.21 -12.38
CA GLU A 106 1.04 -3.17 -11.35
C GLU A 106 2.28 -3.86 -10.81
N ALA A 107 2.43 -3.87 -9.49
CA ALA A 107 3.30 -4.79 -8.78
C ALA A 107 2.45 -5.91 -8.20
N VAL A 108 2.61 -7.12 -8.72
CA VAL A 108 1.95 -8.32 -8.18
C VAL A 108 2.94 -9.06 -7.32
N THR A 109 2.55 -9.33 -6.08
CA THR A 109 3.40 -9.98 -5.09
C THR A 109 2.76 -11.28 -4.62
N TRP A 110 3.46 -12.39 -4.85
CA TRP A 110 2.99 -13.72 -4.47
C TRP A 110 3.53 -14.14 -3.09
N PRO A 111 2.85 -15.07 -2.42
CA PRO A 111 3.35 -15.61 -1.17
C PRO A 111 4.70 -16.31 -1.38
N HIS A 112 5.63 -16.08 -0.46
CA HIS A 112 6.98 -16.60 -0.59
C HIS A 112 7.14 -17.95 0.13
N LYS A 113 7.06 -19.04 -0.64
CA LYS A 113 7.07 -20.42 -0.12
C LYS A 113 8.22 -20.74 0.83
N LYS A 114 9.44 -20.28 0.55
CA LYS A 114 10.62 -20.58 1.38
C LYS A 114 10.61 -19.81 2.71
N TRP A 115 9.99 -18.63 2.74
CA TRP A 115 9.87 -17.82 3.96
C TRP A 115 8.59 -18.12 4.73
N ASN A 116 7.66 -18.87 4.11
CA ASN A 116 6.32 -19.13 4.62
C ASN A 116 5.62 -17.84 5.04
N VAL A 117 5.49 -16.88 4.12
CA VAL A 117 4.80 -15.61 4.37
C VAL A 117 3.95 -15.20 3.17
N GLY A 118 2.87 -14.45 3.43
CA GLY A 118 1.97 -13.89 2.44
C GLY A 118 2.60 -12.81 1.55
N GLY A 119 1.95 -12.53 0.42
CA GLY A 119 2.35 -11.49 -0.52
C GLY A 119 2.43 -10.11 0.12
N GLY A 120 1.48 -9.77 0.99
CA GLY A 120 1.48 -8.50 1.75
C GLY A 120 2.59 -8.37 2.80
N VAL A 121 3.25 -9.47 3.16
CA VAL A 121 4.46 -9.43 4.01
C VAL A 121 5.70 -9.28 3.14
N VAL A 122 5.70 -9.90 1.95
CA VAL A 122 6.80 -9.83 0.99
C VAL A 122 6.93 -8.42 0.42
N ASP A 123 5.84 -7.79 -0.03
CA ASP A 123 5.86 -6.45 -0.61
C ASP A 123 6.25 -5.37 0.42
N THR A 124 5.98 -5.61 1.70
CA THR A 124 6.34 -4.72 2.80
C THR A 124 7.80 -4.91 3.20
N GLY A 125 8.30 -6.15 3.23
CA GLY A 125 9.64 -6.47 3.72
C GLY A 125 10.75 -6.36 2.67
N VAL A 126 10.47 -6.70 1.41
CA VAL A 126 11.49 -6.77 0.35
C VAL A 126 12.00 -5.39 -0.08
N PRO A 127 11.14 -4.38 -0.39
CA PRO A 127 11.60 -3.05 -0.77
C PRO A 127 12.54 -2.40 0.25
N PRO A 128 12.21 -2.27 1.55
CA PRO A 128 13.12 -1.65 2.51
C PRO A 128 14.41 -2.45 2.69
N SER A 129 14.39 -3.78 2.51
CA SER A 129 15.61 -4.59 2.49
C SER A 129 16.52 -4.25 1.31
N ILE A 130 15.97 -4.04 0.12
CA ILE A 130 16.72 -3.61 -1.07
C ILE A 130 17.27 -2.19 -0.83
N ALA A 131 16.44 -1.27 -0.36
CA ALA A 131 16.83 0.10 -0.02
C ALA A 131 18.02 0.13 0.94
N ALA A 132 17.98 -0.64 2.04
CA ALA A 132 19.07 -0.72 3.00
C ALA A 132 20.38 -1.24 2.36
N GLN A 133 20.29 -2.25 1.50
CA GLN A 133 21.46 -2.76 0.77
C GLN A 133 22.04 -1.73 -0.19
N TRP A 134 21.18 -0.96 -0.87
CA TRP A 134 21.59 0.10 -1.78
C TRP A 134 22.26 1.25 -1.06
N MET A 135 21.74 1.63 0.12
CA MET A 135 22.37 2.65 0.97
C MET A 135 23.79 2.24 1.35
N VAL A 136 24.00 1.00 1.80
CA VAL A 136 25.33 0.48 2.16
C VAL A 136 26.28 0.45 0.95
N LYS A 137 25.76 0.20 -0.26
CA LYS A 137 26.53 0.18 -1.51
C LYS A 137 26.76 1.56 -2.13
N GLY A 138 26.24 2.64 -1.53
CA GLY A 138 26.32 3.98 -2.11
C GLY A 138 25.50 4.17 -3.39
N GLN A 139 24.42 3.38 -3.56
CA GLN A 139 23.54 3.41 -4.72
C GLN A 139 22.32 4.34 -4.55
N THR A 140 22.30 5.15 -3.49
CA THR A 140 21.24 6.11 -3.19
C THR A 140 21.70 7.54 -3.38
N ARG A 141 20.77 8.45 -3.71
CA ARG A 141 21.07 9.86 -3.93
C ARG A 141 21.13 10.64 -2.62
N GLY A 142 22.34 11.05 -2.25
CA GLY A 142 22.62 12.04 -1.21
C GLY A 142 22.33 11.58 0.23
N PRO A 143 22.88 12.27 1.23
CA PRO A 143 22.53 12.08 2.63
C PRO A 143 21.22 12.81 3.00
N GLY A 144 20.59 12.42 4.11
CA GLY A 144 19.47 13.12 4.72
C GLY A 144 18.15 12.34 4.72
N VAL A 145 17.04 13.05 4.96
CA VAL A 145 15.68 12.50 4.91
C VAL A 145 15.14 12.71 3.51
N VAL A 146 15.28 11.68 2.67
CA VAL A 146 14.96 11.73 1.24
C VAL A 146 13.89 10.67 0.93
N PRO A 147 12.78 11.04 0.28
CA PRO A 147 11.74 10.08 -0.04
C PRO A 147 12.16 9.18 -1.23
N PRO A 148 11.57 7.98 -1.36
CA PRO A 148 12.01 6.97 -2.34
C PRO A 148 12.05 7.45 -3.79
N GLU A 149 11.09 8.28 -4.20
CA GLU A 149 10.99 8.83 -5.57
C GLU A 149 12.15 9.77 -5.93
N ILE A 150 12.90 10.24 -4.94
CA ILE A 150 14.15 11.01 -5.12
C ILE A 150 15.38 10.13 -4.85
N ALA A 151 15.33 9.29 -3.81
CA ALA A 151 16.49 8.57 -3.30
C ALA A 151 17.01 7.50 -4.27
N PHE A 152 16.14 6.88 -5.06
CA PHE A 152 16.47 5.74 -5.92
C PHE A 152 16.36 6.09 -7.41
N GLU A 153 17.19 5.45 -8.24
CA GLU A 153 16.96 5.42 -9.69
C GLU A 153 15.83 4.42 -9.96
N PRO A 154 14.64 4.85 -10.42
CA PRO A 154 13.45 4.01 -10.45
C PRO A 154 13.62 2.74 -11.29
N MET A 155 14.23 2.83 -12.47
CA MET A 155 14.31 1.68 -13.38
C MET A 155 15.25 0.61 -12.83
N ALA A 156 16.40 0.98 -12.29
CA ALA A 156 17.30 0.07 -11.61
C ALA A 156 16.64 -0.54 -10.37
N TYR A 157 15.88 0.23 -9.61
CA TYR A 157 15.23 -0.26 -8.40
C TYR A 157 14.14 -1.29 -8.74
N PHE A 158 13.27 -1.00 -9.72
CA PHE A 158 12.24 -1.94 -10.14
C PHE A 158 12.80 -3.20 -10.82
N ARG A 159 13.95 -3.11 -11.49
CA ARG A 159 14.69 -4.30 -11.98
C ARG A 159 15.16 -5.19 -10.83
N GLU A 160 15.73 -4.60 -9.78
CA GLU A 160 16.16 -5.35 -8.59
C GLU A 160 14.95 -5.92 -7.83
N LEU A 161 13.86 -5.16 -7.75
CA LEU A 161 12.61 -5.60 -7.13
C LEU A 161 11.99 -6.80 -7.85
N SER A 162 12.05 -6.82 -9.18
CA SER A 162 11.55 -7.92 -10.02
C SER A 162 12.55 -9.06 -10.21
N ALA A 163 13.70 -9.03 -9.53
CA ALA A 163 14.73 -10.05 -9.67
C ALA A 163 14.23 -11.43 -9.17
N ARG A 164 14.82 -12.50 -9.72
CA ARG A 164 14.45 -13.87 -9.36
C ARG A 164 14.58 -14.09 -7.85
N GLY A 165 13.51 -14.60 -7.25
CA GLY A 165 13.46 -14.89 -5.81
C GLY A 165 12.96 -13.75 -4.92
N ARG A 166 12.58 -12.60 -5.49
CA ARG A 166 11.94 -11.51 -4.73
C ARG A 166 10.45 -11.74 -4.48
N GLY A 167 9.79 -12.55 -5.32
CA GLY A 167 8.35 -12.82 -5.21
C GLY A 167 7.46 -11.69 -5.75
N ILE A 168 8.06 -10.64 -6.33
CA ILE A 168 7.38 -9.45 -6.86
C ILE A 168 7.60 -9.40 -8.37
N ARG A 169 6.54 -9.09 -9.13
CA ARG A 169 6.63 -8.79 -10.56
C ARG A 169 5.98 -7.45 -10.85
N VAL A 170 6.76 -6.54 -11.41
CA VAL A 170 6.26 -5.25 -11.90
C VAL A 170 5.93 -5.37 -13.39
N ALA A 171 4.76 -4.89 -13.79
CA ALA A 171 4.32 -4.84 -15.17
C ALA A 171 3.76 -3.46 -15.52
N GLU A 172 4.07 -2.97 -16.72
CA GLU A 172 3.45 -1.80 -17.34
C GLU A 172 2.36 -2.25 -18.30
N ILE A 173 1.21 -1.58 -18.25
CA ILE A 173 0.08 -1.75 -19.15
C ILE A 173 -0.31 -0.36 -19.63
N ALA A 174 -0.19 -0.10 -20.93
CA ALA A 174 -0.59 1.15 -21.54
C ALA A 174 -1.96 1.01 -22.22
N GLU A 175 -2.89 1.90 -21.92
CA GLU A 175 -4.19 1.99 -22.57
C GLU A 175 -4.29 3.37 -23.25
N GLU A 176 -4.05 3.42 -24.57
CA GLU A 176 -4.30 4.62 -25.36
C GLU A 176 -5.81 4.89 -25.41
N THR A 177 -6.24 6.01 -24.81
CA THR A 177 -7.62 6.47 -24.93
C THR A 177 -7.67 7.55 -25.98
N ARG A 178 -8.16 7.21 -27.18
CA ARG A 178 -8.41 8.21 -28.23
C ARG A 178 -9.82 8.73 -28.10
N THR A 179 -9.97 10.04 -28.08
CA THR A 179 -11.27 10.68 -28.21
C THR A 179 -11.83 10.30 -29.58
N LEU A 180 -13.00 9.63 -29.60
CA LEU A 180 -13.76 9.46 -30.83
C LEU A 180 -14.30 10.84 -31.19
N ASN A 181 -13.73 11.47 -32.21
CA ASN A 181 -14.27 12.69 -32.80
C ASN A 181 -15.70 12.48 -33.30
#